data_AF-G4ZTM0-F1
#
_entry.id   AF-G4ZTM0-F1
#
_cell.length_a   1.000
_cell.length_b   1.000
_cell.length_c   1.000
_cell.angle_alpha   90.00
_cell.angle_beta   90.00
_cell.angle_gamma   90.00
#
_symmetry.space_group_name_H-M   'P 1'
#
loop_
_entity.id
_entity.type
_entity.pdbx_description
1 polymer ?
#
loop_
_entity_poly.entity_id
_entity_poly.type
_entity_poly.pdbx_seq_one_letter_code
_entity_poly.pdbx_strand_id
1 'polypeptide(L)'
;MTDDTTIKLWSVMKVAMIREFSEPNFQAKVRNQLLQLKQTGACRGYVNKFRELQRVVGLDELTAINVFVNGLVNTQMKIAIQRKQPITLTAAVQEGFLECEL
;
A
#
# COMPACT_ATOMS: atom_id res chain seq x y z
N MET A 1 21.71 -30.50 5.70
CA MET A 1 20.97 -30.54 4.42
C MET A 1 19.57 -31.02 4.72
N THR A 2 18.55 -30.21 4.46
CA THR A 2 17.16 -30.65 4.51
C THR A 2 16.87 -31.43 3.24
N ASP A 3 16.34 -32.65 3.36
CA ASP A 3 16.03 -33.48 2.19
C ASP A 3 14.79 -32.95 1.44
N ASP A 4 14.65 -33.35 0.17
CA ASP A 4 13.60 -32.88 -0.73
C ASP A 4 12.18 -33.16 -0.20
N THR A 5 12.01 -34.24 0.57
CA THR A 5 10.73 -34.62 1.19
C THR A 5 10.29 -33.57 2.22
N THR A 6 11.23 -33.13 3.06
CA THR A 6 10.96 -32.12 4.08
C THR A 6 10.59 -30.77 3.44
N ILE A 7 11.23 -30.39 2.33
CA ILE A 7 10.91 -29.16 1.58
C ILE A 7 9.49 -29.23 0.99
N LYS A 8 9.12 -30.37 0.42
CA LYS A 8 7.78 -30.60 -0.13
C LYS A 8 6.70 -30.56 0.95
N LEU A 9 6.91 -31.26 2.06
CA LEU A 9 5.97 -31.28 3.19
C LEU A 9 5.74 -29.87 3.74
N TRP A 10 6.81 -29.08 3.87
CA TRP A 10 6.71 -27.70 4.35
C TRP A 10 5.97 -26.78 3.38
N SER A 11 6.15 -27.00 2.07
CA SER A 11 5.42 -26.27 1.04
C SER A 11 3.92 -26.62 1.08
N VAL A 12 3.57 -27.91 1.22
CA VAL A 12 2.19 -28.37 1.35
C VAL A 12 1.53 -27.79 2.61
N MET A 13 2.21 -27.86 3.75
CA MET A 13 1.70 -27.28 5.00
C MET A 13 1.47 -25.77 4.88
N LYS A 14 2.40 -25.03 4.26
CA LYS A 14 2.23 -23.59 4.03
C LYS A 14 1.00 -23.29 3.18
N VAL A 15 0.78 -24.03 2.09
CA VAL A 15 -0.40 -23.87 1.23
C VAL A 15 -1.68 -24.20 2.00
N ALA A 16 -1.70 -25.28 2.79
CA ALA A 16 -2.84 -25.65 3.62
C ALA A 16 -3.14 -24.57 4.66
N MET A 17 -2.14 -24.02 5.34
CA MET A 17 -2.32 -22.93 6.31
C MET A 17 -2.87 -21.66 5.64
N ILE A 18 -2.34 -21.27 4.48
CA ILE A 18 -2.87 -20.13 3.72
C ILE A 18 -4.32 -20.39 3.34
N ARG A 19 -4.66 -21.59 2.88
CA ARG A 19 -6.03 -21.94 2.47
C ARG A 19 -7.03 -21.91 3.65
N GLU A 20 -6.67 -22.52 4.78
CA GLU A 20 -7.59 -22.70 5.91
C GLU A 20 -7.73 -21.43 6.77
N PHE A 21 -6.69 -20.61 6.86
CA PHE A 21 -6.66 -19.45 7.76
C PHE A 21 -6.70 -18.10 7.06
N SER A 22 -6.50 -18.02 5.74
CA SER A 22 -6.66 -16.74 5.03
C SER A 22 -8.13 -16.44 4.83
N GLU A 23 -8.52 -15.21 5.16
CA GLU A 23 -9.84 -14.73 4.85
C GLU A 23 -10.12 -14.81 3.34
N PRO A 24 -11.27 -15.37 2.90
CA PRO A 24 -11.65 -15.36 1.49
C PRO A 24 -11.59 -13.94 0.93
N ASN A 25 -10.99 -13.79 -0.25
CA ASN A 25 -10.83 -12.50 -0.92
C ASN A 25 -10.04 -11.45 -0.12
N PHE A 26 -9.21 -11.84 0.86
CA PHE A 26 -8.41 -10.91 1.68
C PHE A 26 -7.69 -9.84 0.84
N GLN A 27 -6.95 -10.29 -0.18
CA GLN A 27 -6.23 -9.39 -1.11
C GLN A 27 -7.17 -8.40 -1.81
N ALA A 28 -8.35 -8.85 -2.25
CA ALA A 28 -9.33 -7.97 -2.88
C ALA A 28 -9.93 -6.97 -1.87
N LYS A 29 -10.16 -7.37 -0.62
CA LYS A 29 -10.62 -6.48 0.45
C LYS A 29 -9.60 -5.40 0.75
N VAL A 30 -8.33 -5.77 0.92
CA VAL A 30 -7.23 -4.83 1.14
C VAL A 30 -7.05 -3.89 -0.07
N ARG A 31 -7.19 -4.40 -1.30
CA ARG A 31 -7.16 -3.58 -2.51
C ARG A 31 -8.28 -2.53 -2.50
N ASN A 32 -9.50 -2.94 -2.17
CA ASN A 32 -10.63 -2.02 -2.08
C ASN A 32 -10.42 -0.98 -0.98
N GLN A 33 -9.88 -1.36 0.18
CA GLN A 33 -9.51 -0.43 1.24
C GLN A 33 -8.48 0.59 0.76
N LEU A 34 -7.45 0.16 0.03
CA LEU A 34 -6.42 1.05 -0.51
C LEU A 34 -7.00 2.03 -1.54
N LEU A 35 -7.81 1.55 -2.48
CA LEU A 35 -8.41 2.37 -3.53
C LEU A 35 -9.40 3.41 -2.98
N GLN A 36 -10.04 3.11 -1.85
CA GLN A 36 -11.01 3.99 -1.20
C GLN A 36 -10.41 4.82 -0.06
N LEU A 37 -9.11 4.64 0.24
CA LEU A 37 -8.48 5.31 1.38
C LEU A 37 -8.48 6.83 1.18
N LYS A 38 -9.05 7.54 2.16
CA LYS A 38 -9.01 8.99 2.27
C LYS A 38 -8.34 9.39 3.57
N GLN A 39 -7.65 10.52 3.56
CA GLN A 39 -7.13 11.14 4.77
C GLN A 39 -8.31 11.64 5.62
N THR A 40 -8.48 11.09 6.81
CA THR A 40 -9.51 11.50 7.78
C THR A 40 -8.95 12.23 8.99
N GLY A 41 -7.62 12.18 9.18
CA GLY A 41 -6.93 12.81 10.30
C GLY A 41 -5.54 13.30 9.91
N ALA A 42 -4.57 13.13 10.82
CA ALA A 42 -3.19 13.54 10.60
C ALA A 42 -2.62 12.91 9.31
N CYS A 43 -1.95 13.74 8.51
CA CYS A 43 -1.36 13.31 7.25
C CYS A 43 -0.38 12.14 7.42
N ARG A 44 0.48 12.18 8.45
CA ARG A 44 1.38 11.06 8.79
C ARG A 44 0.63 9.74 9.01
N GLY A 45 -0.54 9.79 9.64
CA GLY A 45 -1.39 8.61 9.84
C GLY A 45 -1.92 8.06 8.52
N TYR A 46 -2.38 8.93 7.62
CA TYR A 46 -2.79 8.56 6.27
C TYR A 46 -1.66 7.90 5.48
N VAL A 47 -0.48 8.51 5.44
CA VAL A 47 0.68 7.98 4.70
C VAL A 47 1.11 6.61 5.21
N ASN A 48 1.15 6.45 6.54
CA ASN A 48 1.49 5.16 7.16
C ASN A 48 0.48 4.08 6.78
N LYS A 49 -0.82 4.40 6.83
CA LYS A 49 -1.87 3.43 6.47
C LYS A 49 -1.82 3.08 4.98
N PHE A 50 -1.57 4.06 4.12
CA PHE A 50 -1.41 3.83 2.68
C PHE A 50 -0.26 2.83 2.41
N ARG A 51 0.92 3.06 3.01
CA ARG A 51 2.07 2.15 2.85
C ARG A 51 1.81 0.76 3.41
N GLU A 52 1.10 0.65 4.53
CA GLU A 52 0.72 -0.64 5.11
C GLU A 52 -0.12 -1.47 4.13
N LEU A 53 -1.16 -0.87 3.55
CA LEU A 53 -2.04 -1.55 2.60
C LEU A 53 -1.30 -1.89 1.30
N GLN A 54 -0.49 -0.97 0.75
CA GLN A 54 0.28 -1.20 -0.47
C GLN A 54 1.31 -2.34 -0.35
N ARG A 55 1.86 -2.60 0.85
CA ARG A 55 2.75 -3.76 1.06
C ARG A 55 2.06 -5.10 0.84
N VAL A 56 0.75 -5.15 1.09
CA VAL A 56 -0.06 -6.35 0.94
C VAL A 56 -0.56 -6.47 -0.50
N VAL A 57 -0.97 -5.37 -1.11
CA VAL A 57 -1.46 -5.29 -2.50
C VAL A 57 -0.54 -4.45 -3.37
N GLY A 58 0.12 -5.07 -4.34
CA GLY A 58 0.88 -4.36 -5.35
C GLY A 58 -0.04 -3.57 -6.28
N LEU A 59 0.18 -2.25 -6.37
CA LEU A 59 -0.35 -1.40 -7.42
C LEU A 59 0.81 -0.99 -8.33
N ASP A 60 0.53 -0.74 -9.61
CA ASP A 60 1.50 -0.06 -10.47
C ASP A 60 1.75 1.36 -9.95
N GLU A 61 2.95 1.89 -10.20
CA GLU A 61 3.41 3.17 -9.66
C GLU A 61 2.45 4.32 -9.99
N LEU A 62 1.97 4.38 -11.24
CA LEU A 62 1.08 5.45 -11.68
C LEU A 62 -0.26 5.41 -10.94
N THR A 63 -0.88 4.24 -10.82
CA THR A 63 -2.11 4.06 -10.04
C THR A 63 -1.86 4.37 -8.57
N ALA A 64 -0.76 3.91 -7.99
CA ALA A 64 -0.42 4.15 -6.59
C ALA A 64 -0.28 5.65 -6.29
N ILE A 65 0.43 6.40 -7.15
CA ILE A 65 0.59 7.86 -7.04
C ILE A 65 -0.79 8.54 -7.14
N ASN A 66 -1.60 8.17 -8.13
CA ASN A 66 -2.92 8.76 -8.31
C ASN A 66 -3.84 8.51 -7.12
N VAL A 67 -3.91 7.28 -6.61
CA VAL A 67 -4.72 6.95 -5.43
C VAL A 67 -4.20 7.71 -4.21
N PHE A 68 -2.88 7.77 -4.01
CA PHE A 68 -2.26 8.49 -2.91
C PHE A 68 -2.61 9.98 -2.92
N VAL A 69 -2.40 10.67 -4.05
CA VAL A 69 -2.67 12.11 -4.17
C VAL A 69 -4.17 12.40 -4.05
N ASN A 70 -5.02 11.58 -4.67
CA ASN A 70 -6.48 11.75 -4.60
C ASN A 70 -7.06 11.48 -3.21
N GLY A 71 -6.33 10.74 -2.37
CA GLY A 71 -6.72 10.46 -0.99
C GLY A 71 -6.41 11.57 0.01
N LEU A 72 -5.49 12.49 -0.32
CA LEU A 72 -5.15 13.63 0.54
C LEU A 72 -6.33 14.61 0.67
N VAL A 73 -6.38 15.37 1.76
CA VAL A 73 -7.40 16.43 1.95
C VAL A 73 -6.90 17.78 1.46
N ASN A 74 -5.65 18.14 1.76
CA ASN A 74 -5.11 19.45 1.44
C ASN A 74 -4.90 19.63 -0.09
N THR A 75 -5.64 20.56 -0.70
CA THR A 75 -5.56 20.83 -2.14
C THR A 75 -4.22 21.46 -2.55
N GLN A 76 -3.63 22.33 -1.74
CA GLN A 76 -2.33 22.93 -2.06
C GLN A 76 -1.23 21.88 -2.10
N MET A 77 -1.26 20.95 -1.14
CA MET A 77 -0.36 19.81 -1.08
C MET A 77 -0.50 18.90 -2.31
N LYS A 78 -1.73 18.62 -2.77
CA LYS A 78 -1.96 17.86 -4.01
C LYS A 78 -1.30 18.53 -5.20
N ILE A 79 -1.49 19.85 -5.33
CA ILE A 79 -0.90 20.66 -6.41
C ILE A 79 0.64 20.63 -6.31
N ALA A 80 1.20 20.78 -5.11
CA ALA A 80 2.65 20.75 -4.89
C ALA A 80 3.26 19.42 -5.34
N ILE A 81 2.65 18.29 -4.94
CA ILE A 81 3.10 16.95 -5.35
C ILE A 81 2.98 16.79 -6.88
N GLN A 82 1.83 17.17 -7.47
CA GLN A 82 1.60 17.02 -8.91
C GLN A 82 2.56 17.86 -9.77
N ARG A 83 2.91 19.07 -9.32
CA ARG A 83 3.87 19.95 -10.02
C ARG A 83 5.25 19.32 -10.17
N LYS A 84 5.66 18.47 -9.21
CA LYS A 84 6.94 17.77 -9.26
C LYS A 84 6.95 16.51 -10.14
N GLN A 85 5.79 16.14 -10.69
CA GLN A 85 5.63 14.97 -11.58
C GLN A 85 6.36 13.71 -11.06
N PRO A 86 6.00 13.22 -9.86
CA PRO A 86 6.67 12.06 -9.30
C PRO A 86 6.47 10.85 -10.21
N ILE A 87 7.55 10.13 -10.47
CA ILE A 87 7.55 8.85 -11.22
C ILE A 87 7.50 7.63 -10.30
N THR A 88 7.69 7.83 -8.99
CA THR A 88 7.59 6.79 -7.96
C THR A 88 6.70 7.26 -6.82
N LEU A 89 5.99 6.33 -6.19
CA LEU A 89 5.21 6.61 -5.00
C LEU A 89 6.11 7.11 -3.85
N THR A 90 7.33 6.60 -3.74
CA THR A 90 8.28 7.07 -2.71
C THR A 90 8.54 8.57 -2.85
N ALA A 91 8.76 9.06 -4.08
CA ALA A 91 8.91 10.49 -4.33
C ALA A 91 7.63 11.26 -3.98
N ALA A 92 6.46 10.79 -4.44
CA ALA A 92 5.18 11.43 -4.11
C ALA A 92 4.93 11.51 -2.58
N VAL A 93 5.31 10.46 -1.85
CA VAL A 93 5.16 10.38 -0.40
C VAL A 93 6.17 11.28 0.33
N GLN A 94 7.43 11.34 -0.11
CA GLN A 94 8.42 12.23 0.50
C GLN A 94 7.99 13.69 0.38
N GLU A 95 7.52 14.09 -0.80
CA GLU A 95 6.96 15.42 -1.01
C GLU A 95 5.71 15.66 -0.15
N GLY A 96 4.84 14.65 -0.05
CA GLY A 96 3.71 14.73 0.86
C GLY A 96 4.11 14.87 2.34
N PHE A 97 5.21 14.26 2.78
CA PHE A 97 5.68 14.43 4.14
C PHE A 97 6.21 15.84 4.41
N LEU A 98 7.00 16.39 3.49
CA LEU A 98 7.57 17.74 3.63
C LEU A 98 6.46 18.81 3.79
N GLU A 99 5.39 18.69 3.02
CA GLU A 99 4.24 19.61 3.07
C GLU A 99 3.32 19.37 4.27
N CYS A 100 3.42 18.22 4.95
CA CYS A 100 2.61 17.89 6.12
C CYS A 100 3.23 18.29 7.46
N GLU A 101 4.51 18.67 7.46
CA GLU A 101 5.25 19.17 8.63
C GLU A 101 5.41 20.71 8.63
N LEU A 102 4.92 21.39 7.57
CA LEU A 102 4.79 22.85 7.45
C LEU A 102 3.41 23.33 7.94
#